data_AF-A0A379EU10-F1
#
_entry.id   AF-A0A379EU10-F1
#
_cell.length_a   1.000
_cell.length_b   1.000
_cell.length_c   1.000
_cell.angle_alpha   90.00
_cell.angle_beta   90.00
_cell.angle_gamma   90.00
#
_symmetry.space_group_name_H-M   'P 1'
#
loop_
_entity.id
_entity.type
_entity.pdbx_description
1 polymer ?
#
loop_
_entity_poly.entity_id
_entity_poly.type
_entity_poly.pdbx_seq_one_letter_code
_entity_poly.pdbx_strand_id
1 'polypeptide(L)'
;MDNNQYKYELKRSKLILDRWLSILNITENQHKAYSSGRTPIPTSIHLLIEKLNMKRRDALEALQETLKKIEHIEHYDMKIDEQSDNLILTPRSGNGDSLTFENQGLDVFLFEVYTLKLGNSLLTLIFYPEHGLRINGKPESQRKWFVLKTGEDRISHVINDPANELHQMIKISLTR
;
A
#
# COMPACT_ATOMS: atom_id res chain seq x y z
N MET A 1 13.31 -10.72 -16.38
CA MET A 1 12.74 -11.20 -15.11
C MET A 1 12.71 -12.72 -15.12
N ASP A 2 13.20 -13.36 -14.06
CA ASP A 2 13.12 -14.82 -13.90
C ASP A 2 11.83 -15.25 -13.16
N ASN A 3 11.64 -16.57 -13.04
CA ASN A 3 10.46 -17.16 -12.42
C ASN A 3 10.40 -16.91 -10.89
N ASN A 4 11.53 -16.75 -10.22
CA ASN A 4 11.58 -16.47 -8.79
C ASN A 4 11.13 -15.03 -8.53
N GLN A 5 11.64 -14.08 -9.31
CA GLN A 5 11.18 -12.69 -9.25
C GLN A 5 9.69 -12.59 -9.57
N TYR A 6 9.18 -13.30 -10.58
CA TYR A 6 7.74 -13.30 -10.89
C TYR A 6 6.86 -13.79 -9.73
N LYS A 7 7.25 -14.90 -9.07
CA LYS A 7 6.55 -15.41 -7.89
C LYS A 7 6.64 -14.44 -6.71
N TYR A 8 7.81 -13.85 -6.53
CA TYR A 8 8.04 -12.86 -5.50
C TYR A 8 7.11 -11.67 -5.67
N GLU A 9 6.99 -11.12 -6.89
CA GLU A 9 6.12 -9.98 -7.16
C GLU A 9 4.63 -10.30 -6.97
N LEU A 10 4.18 -11.50 -7.38
CA LEU A 10 2.83 -11.96 -7.07
C LEU A 10 2.60 -12.00 -5.55
N LYS A 11 3.49 -12.66 -4.80
CA LYS A 11 3.38 -12.78 -3.34
C LYS A 11 3.37 -11.40 -2.66
N ARG A 12 4.28 -10.52 -3.09
CA ARG A 12 4.45 -9.15 -2.57
C ARG A 12 3.24 -8.27 -2.86
N SER A 13 2.57 -8.46 -4.00
CA SER A 13 1.34 -7.71 -4.35
C SER A 13 0.13 -8.06 -3.49
N LYS A 14 0.17 -9.21 -2.76
CA LYS A 14 -0.94 -9.79 -2.00
C LYS A 14 -2.27 -9.92 -2.79
N LEU A 15 -2.21 -9.87 -4.12
CA LEU A 15 -3.36 -10.06 -4.99
C LEU A 15 -3.83 -11.51 -4.96
N ILE A 16 -5.14 -11.70 -5.01
CA ILE A 16 -5.70 -13.00 -5.36
C ILE A 16 -5.31 -13.37 -6.80
N LEU A 17 -5.14 -14.66 -7.06
CA LEU A 17 -4.62 -15.14 -8.34
C LEU A 17 -5.43 -14.61 -9.53
N ASP A 18 -6.76 -14.64 -9.49
CA ASP A 18 -7.61 -14.19 -10.59
C ASP A 18 -7.37 -12.73 -10.98
N ARG A 19 -7.09 -11.87 -9.99
CA ARG A 19 -6.77 -10.46 -10.24
C ARG A 19 -5.41 -10.31 -10.88
N TRP A 20 -4.42 -11.07 -10.41
CA TRP A 20 -3.10 -11.12 -11.04
C TRP A 20 -3.18 -11.55 -12.50
N LEU A 21 -3.92 -12.64 -12.79
CA LEU A 21 -4.17 -13.13 -14.15
C LEU A 21 -4.83 -12.05 -15.02
N SER A 22 -5.85 -11.37 -14.49
CA SER A 22 -6.58 -10.31 -15.18
C SER A 22 -5.71 -9.09 -15.49
N ILE A 23 -4.90 -8.61 -14.54
CA ILE A 23 -4.02 -7.45 -14.73
C ILE A 23 -2.96 -7.74 -15.80
N LEU A 24 -2.40 -8.94 -15.75
CA LEU A 24 -1.38 -9.37 -16.70
C LEU A 24 -1.93 -9.82 -18.04
N ASN A 25 -3.26 -9.97 -18.15
CA ASN A 25 -3.96 -10.51 -19.31
C ASN A 25 -3.41 -11.88 -19.73
N ILE A 26 -3.31 -12.80 -18.77
CA ILE A 26 -2.81 -14.16 -18.96
C ILE A 26 -3.77 -15.21 -18.43
N THR A 27 -3.69 -16.41 -18.99
CA THR A 27 -4.41 -17.59 -18.51
C THR A 27 -3.73 -18.24 -17.32
N GLU A 28 -4.46 -19.07 -16.59
CA GLU A 28 -3.90 -19.88 -15.50
C GLU A 28 -2.77 -20.81 -16.01
N ASN A 29 -2.89 -21.36 -17.23
CA ASN A 29 -1.86 -22.19 -17.84
C ASN A 29 -0.57 -21.41 -18.09
N GLN A 30 -0.67 -20.18 -18.61
CA GLN A 30 0.49 -19.30 -18.78
C GLN A 30 1.12 -18.95 -17.43
N HIS A 31 0.31 -18.64 -16.42
CA HIS A 31 0.81 -18.42 -15.06
C HIS A 31 1.57 -19.63 -14.51
N LYS A 32 1.02 -20.85 -14.63
CA LYS A 32 1.69 -22.10 -14.22
C LYS A 32 3.02 -22.27 -14.95
N ALA A 33 3.05 -22.02 -16.27
CA ALA A 33 4.26 -22.11 -17.08
C ALA A 33 5.34 -21.12 -16.61
N TYR A 34 4.97 -19.85 -16.40
CA TYR A 34 5.88 -18.81 -15.89
C TYR A 34 6.39 -19.11 -14.49
N SER A 35 5.50 -19.49 -13.57
CA SER A 35 5.86 -19.87 -12.20
C SER A 35 6.79 -21.09 -12.16
N SER A 36 6.61 -22.05 -13.04
CA SER A 36 7.48 -23.25 -13.10
C SER A 36 8.85 -22.98 -13.73
N GLY A 37 9.06 -21.83 -14.38
CA GLY A 37 10.28 -21.54 -15.15
C GLY A 37 10.38 -22.30 -16.47
N ARG A 38 9.36 -23.08 -16.85
CA ARG A 38 9.31 -23.85 -18.12
C ARG A 38 9.21 -22.96 -19.34
N THR A 39 8.69 -21.74 -19.18
CA THR A 39 8.50 -20.79 -20.27
C THR A 39 9.07 -19.43 -19.86
N PRO A 40 9.90 -18.80 -20.71
CA PRO A 40 10.35 -17.43 -20.48
C PRO A 40 9.17 -16.48 -20.32
N ILE A 41 9.28 -15.56 -19.36
CA ILE A 41 8.26 -14.54 -19.14
C ILE A 41 8.41 -13.47 -20.23
N PRO A 42 7.36 -13.16 -21.00
CA PRO A 42 7.44 -12.14 -22.05
C PRO A 42 7.76 -10.75 -21.49
N THR A 43 8.46 -9.93 -22.27
CA THR A 43 8.80 -8.55 -21.91
C THR A 43 7.55 -7.70 -21.61
N SER A 44 6.43 -7.95 -22.29
CA SER A 44 5.16 -7.25 -22.01
C SER A 44 4.66 -7.49 -20.58
N ILE A 45 4.77 -8.71 -20.08
CA ILE A 45 4.42 -9.07 -18.70
C ILE A 45 5.39 -8.42 -17.72
N HIS A 46 6.68 -8.39 -18.05
CA HIS A 46 7.68 -7.69 -17.25
C HIS A 46 7.35 -6.19 -17.12
N LEU A 47 7.06 -5.52 -18.23
CA LEU A 47 6.68 -4.10 -18.20
C LEU A 47 5.40 -3.83 -17.40
N LEU A 48 4.42 -4.73 -17.41
CA LEU A 48 3.22 -4.59 -16.58
C LEU A 48 3.54 -4.71 -15.10
N ILE A 49 4.38 -5.66 -14.71
CA ILE A 49 4.83 -5.84 -13.32
C ILE A 49 5.66 -4.63 -12.86
N GLU A 50 6.58 -4.14 -13.70
CA GLU A 50 7.34 -2.91 -13.39
C GLU A 50 6.42 -1.69 -13.18
N LYS A 51 5.36 -1.55 -13.99
CA LYS A 51 4.36 -0.49 -13.80
C LYS A 51 3.63 -0.61 -12.46
N LEU A 52 3.29 -1.82 -12.01
CA LEU A 52 2.71 -2.04 -10.69
C LEU A 52 3.71 -1.66 -9.58
N ASN A 53 4.97 -2.07 -9.73
CA ASN A 53 6.02 -1.75 -8.78
C ASN A 53 6.34 -0.25 -8.71
N MET A 54 6.25 0.47 -9.83
CA MET A 54 6.34 1.93 -9.83
C MET A 54 5.20 2.55 -9.03
N LYS A 55 3.95 2.15 -9.28
CA LYS A 55 2.79 2.67 -8.52
C LYS A 55 2.91 2.43 -7.02
N ARG A 56 3.43 1.27 -6.62
CA ARG A 56 3.67 0.93 -5.21
C ARG A 56 4.73 1.83 -4.59
N ARG A 57 5.84 2.05 -5.29
CA ARG A 57 6.91 2.97 -4.86
C ARG A 57 6.37 4.39 -4.70
N ASP A 58 5.63 4.89 -5.68
CA ASP A 58 5.03 6.23 -5.64
C ASP A 58 4.07 6.39 -4.44
N ALA A 59 3.27 5.36 -4.14
CA ALA A 59 2.37 5.38 -2.99
C ALA A 59 3.14 5.38 -1.66
N LEU A 60 4.19 4.57 -1.55
CA LEU A 60 5.00 4.47 -0.35
C LEU A 60 5.80 5.75 -0.08
N GLU A 61 6.38 6.35 -1.12
CA GLU A 61 7.00 7.68 -1.06
C GLU A 61 5.98 8.73 -0.61
N ALA A 62 4.77 8.73 -1.20
CA ALA A 62 3.71 9.62 -0.77
C ALA A 62 3.28 9.39 0.70
N LEU A 63 3.36 8.16 1.20
CA LEU A 63 3.06 7.85 2.60
C LEU A 63 4.12 8.45 3.52
N GLN A 64 5.40 8.24 3.20
CA GLN A 64 6.51 8.83 3.93
C GLN A 64 6.43 10.36 3.97
N GLU A 65 6.17 11.00 2.83
CA GLU A 65 6.00 12.45 2.75
C GLU A 65 4.79 12.96 3.54
N THR A 66 3.73 12.15 3.65
CA THR A 66 2.57 12.49 4.49
C THR A 66 2.92 12.39 5.96
N LEU A 67 3.63 11.34 6.38
CA LEU A 67 4.05 11.14 7.77
C LEU A 67 5.06 12.19 8.25
N LYS A 68 5.97 12.65 7.37
CA LYS A 68 6.92 13.73 7.66
C LYS A 68 6.26 15.06 8.06
N LYS A 69 4.96 15.24 7.78
CA LYS A 69 4.18 16.43 8.15
C LYS A 69 3.54 16.31 9.54
N ILE A 70 3.70 15.17 10.21
CA ILE A 70 3.13 14.92 11.54
C ILE A 70 4.06 15.50 12.61
N GLU A 71 3.46 16.14 13.61
CA GLU A 71 4.20 16.70 14.75
C GLU A 71 4.93 15.58 15.50
N HIS A 72 6.18 15.82 15.92
CA HIS A 72 7.03 14.86 16.64
C HIS A 72 7.53 13.66 15.83
N ILE A 73 7.27 13.61 14.51
CA ILE A 73 7.77 12.54 13.66
C ILE A 73 9.32 12.53 13.59
N GLU A 74 9.98 13.64 13.87
CA GLU A 74 11.44 13.77 13.96
C GLU A 74 12.07 12.91 15.07
N HIS A 75 11.26 12.42 16.01
CA HIS A 75 11.66 11.49 17.06
C HIS A 75 11.58 10.02 16.63
N TYR A 76 11.22 9.74 15.38
CA TYR A 76 11.11 8.40 14.83
C TYR A 76 12.03 8.21 13.64
N ASP A 77 12.65 7.03 13.55
CA ASP A 77 13.31 6.58 12.33
C ASP A 77 12.29 5.85 11.46
N MET A 78 12.23 6.23 10.18
CA MET A 78 11.36 5.57 9.20
C MET A 78 12.18 4.61 8.35
N LYS A 79 11.77 3.34 8.30
CA LYS A 79 12.39 2.32 7.47
C LYS A 79 11.35 1.58 6.66
N ILE A 80 11.67 1.31 5.39
CA ILE A 80 10.89 0.41 4.55
C ILE A 80 11.51 -0.99 4.66
N ASP A 81 10.70 -1.99 4.95
CA ASP A 81 11.08 -3.39 4.78
C ASP A 81 10.91 -3.78 3.30
N GLU A 82 12.03 -3.87 2.58
CA GLU A 82 12.05 -4.15 1.14
C GLU A 82 11.42 -5.51 0.76
N GLN A 83 11.28 -6.44 1.71
CA GLN A 83 10.66 -7.73 1.46
C GLN A 83 9.14 -7.69 1.43
N SER A 84 8.55 -6.80 2.24
CA SER A 84 7.10 -6.72 2.45
C SER A 84 6.48 -5.40 2.01
N ASP A 85 7.32 -4.39 1.74
CA ASP A 85 6.96 -2.98 1.61
C ASP A 85 6.30 -2.39 2.85
N ASN A 86 6.45 -3.01 4.01
CA ASN A 86 5.97 -2.41 5.24
C ASN A 86 6.77 -1.15 5.56
N LEU A 87 6.08 -0.09 6.00
CA LEU A 87 6.72 1.11 6.53
C LEU A 87 6.73 1.03 8.05
N ILE A 88 7.93 1.03 8.64
CA ILE A 88 8.16 0.87 10.07
C ILE A 88 8.66 2.19 10.63
N LEU A 89 7.99 2.71 11.65
CA LEU A 89 8.44 3.85 12.45
C LEU A 89 8.96 3.34 13.80
N THR A 90 10.24 3.53 14.07
CA THR A 90 10.88 3.13 15.34
C THR A 90 11.23 4.38 16.17
N PRO A 91 10.84 4.45 17.45
CA PRO A 91 11.22 5.57 18.31
C PRO A 91 12.76 5.68 18.46
N ARG A 92 13.33 6.87 18.26
CA ARG A 92 14.77 7.13 18.42
C ARG A 92 15.25 7.05 19.86
N SER A 93 14.35 7.27 20.82
CA SER A 93 14.64 7.15 22.25
C SER A 93 14.98 5.70 22.65
N GLY A 94 14.64 4.71 21.82
CA GLY A 94 14.71 3.29 22.15
C GLY A 94 13.60 2.82 23.11
N ASN A 95 12.75 3.73 23.58
CA ASN A 95 11.64 3.45 24.47
C ASN A 95 10.31 3.58 23.70
N GLY A 96 9.50 2.53 23.71
CA GLY A 96 8.20 2.47 23.04
C GLY A 96 8.13 1.43 21.92
N ASP A 97 6.92 1.12 21.49
CA ASP A 97 6.67 0.14 20.44
C ASP A 97 6.85 0.76 19.05
N SER A 98 7.38 -0.02 18.10
CA SER A 98 7.45 0.41 16.71
C SER A 98 6.06 0.40 16.08
N LEU A 99 5.75 1.43 15.31
CA LEU A 99 4.53 1.47 14.51
C LEU A 99 4.80 0.85 13.15
N THR A 100 4.02 -0.16 12.78
CA THR A 100 4.15 -0.82 11.49
C THR A 100 2.93 -0.55 10.65
N PHE A 101 3.12 0.16 9.54
CA PHE A 101 2.16 0.24 8.45
C PHE A 101 2.37 -0.99 7.59
N GLU A 102 1.53 -1.99 7.79
CA GLU A 102 1.58 -3.25 7.06
C GLU A 102 0.99 -3.07 5.68
N ASN A 103 1.76 -3.38 4.64
CA ASN A 103 1.30 -3.42 3.28
C ASN A 103 0.27 -4.55 3.12
N GLN A 104 -0.98 -4.23 2.78
CA GLN A 104 -2.04 -5.19 2.47
C GLN A 104 -2.14 -5.49 0.98
N GLY A 105 -1.31 -4.86 0.16
CA GLY A 105 -1.30 -4.99 -1.28
C GLY A 105 -2.34 -4.10 -1.94
N LEU A 106 -2.93 -4.62 -3.01
CA LEU A 106 -3.90 -3.90 -3.83
C LEU A 106 -5.34 -4.27 -3.49
N ASP A 107 -6.22 -3.27 -3.38
CA ASP A 107 -7.66 -3.47 -3.24
C ASP A 107 -8.31 -3.96 -4.56
N VAL A 108 -9.63 -4.15 -4.54
CA VAL A 108 -10.41 -4.60 -5.70
C VAL A 108 -10.37 -3.62 -6.88
N PHE A 109 -10.03 -2.35 -6.64
CA PHE A 109 -9.86 -1.30 -7.63
C PHE A 109 -8.38 -1.01 -7.97
N LEU A 110 -7.46 -1.83 -7.46
CA LEU A 110 -6.01 -1.72 -7.66
C LEU A 110 -5.38 -0.46 -7.03
N PHE A 111 -5.90 -0.04 -5.88
CA PHE A 111 -5.27 0.96 -5.01
C PHE A 111 -4.44 0.31 -3.92
N GLU A 112 -3.32 0.95 -3.57
CA GLU A 112 -2.43 0.49 -2.50
C GLU A 112 -3.12 0.66 -1.15
N VAL A 113 -3.09 -0.40 -0.34
CA VAL A 113 -3.72 -0.44 0.99
C VAL A 113 -2.67 -0.77 2.04
N TYR A 114 -2.67 0.00 3.11
CA TYR A 114 -1.85 -0.25 4.29
C TYR A 114 -2.73 -0.34 5.52
N THR A 115 -2.29 -1.06 6.54
CA THR A 115 -2.97 -1.08 7.83
C THR A 115 -2.02 -0.76 8.96
N LEU A 116 -2.50 -0.02 9.95
CA LEU A 116 -1.78 0.28 11.17
C LEU A 116 -2.61 -0.16 12.37
N LYS A 117 -2.05 -1.05 13.19
CA LYS A 117 -2.67 -1.48 14.45
C LYS A 117 -2.25 -0.55 15.59
N LEU A 118 -3.24 0.02 16.28
CA LEU A 118 -3.05 0.92 17.42
C LEU A 118 -3.84 0.40 18.62
N GLY A 119 -3.18 -0.38 19.48
CA GLY A 119 -3.84 -1.12 20.56
C GLY A 119 -4.93 -2.05 20.01
N ASN A 120 -6.19 -1.78 20.35
CA ASN A 120 -7.36 -2.53 19.87
C ASN A 120 -7.97 -1.99 18.56
N SER A 121 -7.45 -0.87 18.03
CA SER A 121 -7.96 -0.26 16.80
C SER A 121 -7.14 -0.69 15.60
N LEU A 122 -7.81 -0.85 14.45
CA LEU A 122 -7.17 -1.04 13.16
C LEU A 122 -7.49 0.16 12.26
N LEU A 123 -6.45 0.83 11.79
CA LEU A 123 -6.57 1.85 10.77
C LEU A 123 -6.24 1.23 9.43
N THR A 124 -7.10 1.43 8.44
CA THR A 124 -6.84 1.04 7.05
C THR A 124 -6.59 2.30 6.25
N LEU A 125 -5.46 2.40 5.57
CA LEU A 125 -5.12 3.51 4.69
C LEU A 125 -5.26 3.06 3.24
N ILE A 126 -5.89 3.88 2.40
CA ILE A 126 -6.02 3.62 0.97
C ILE A 126 -5.47 4.79 0.15
N PHE A 127 -4.67 4.50 -0.87
CA PHE A 127 -4.09 5.50 -1.76
C PHE A 127 -4.98 5.75 -2.98
N TYR A 128 -5.90 6.70 -2.84
CA TYR A 128 -7.04 6.88 -3.73
C TYR A 128 -7.04 8.28 -4.40
N PRO A 129 -7.60 8.46 -5.61
CA PRO A 129 -7.72 9.79 -6.22
C PRO A 129 -8.56 10.73 -5.36
N GLU A 130 -8.07 11.96 -5.14
CA GLU A 130 -8.73 12.95 -4.29
C GLU A 130 -10.21 13.22 -4.62
N HIS A 131 -10.54 13.25 -5.92
CA HIS A 131 -11.91 13.47 -6.41
C HIS A 131 -12.56 12.17 -6.93
N GLY A 132 -12.03 11.02 -6.49
CA GLY A 132 -12.47 9.70 -6.89
C GLY A 132 -12.26 9.34 -8.36
N LEU A 133 -12.70 8.13 -8.70
CA LEU A 133 -12.69 7.61 -10.06
C LEU A 133 -13.61 8.45 -10.94
N ARG A 134 -13.03 9.09 -11.96
CA ARG A 134 -13.76 9.91 -12.91
C ARG A 134 -14.24 9.04 -14.07
N ILE A 135 -15.54 9.00 -14.31
CA ILE A 135 -16.17 8.30 -15.44
C ILE A 135 -16.35 9.18 -16.69
N ASN A 136 -16.00 10.47 -16.60
CA ASN A 136 -16.26 11.48 -17.64
C ASN A 136 -15.07 11.72 -18.58
N GLY A 137 -14.08 10.83 -18.61
CA GLY A 137 -12.91 10.92 -19.49
C GLY A 137 -11.92 12.05 -19.15
N LYS A 138 -12.14 12.80 -18.08
CA LYS A 138 -11.15 13.77 -17.58
C LYS A 138 -10.00 13.03 -16.89
N PRO A 139 -8.77 13.61 -16.89
CA PRO A 139 -7.65 13.04 -16.14
C PRO A 139 -8.05 12.78 -14.67
N GLU A 140 -7.58 11.65 -14.13
CA GLU A 140 -7.69 11.35 -12.70
C GLU A 140 -7.05 12.48 -11.89
N SER A 141 -7.65 12.83 -10.76
CA SER A 141 -7.03 13.74 -9.80
C SER A 141 -5.79 13.09 -9.17
N GLN A 142 -4.93 13.91 -8.57
CA GLN A 142 -3.83 13.41 -7.77
C GLN A 142 -4.33 12.44 -6.69
N ARG A 143 -3.59 11.36 -6.47
CA ARG A 143 -3.88 10.38 -5.41
C ARG A 143 -3.36 10.90 -4.07
N LYS A 144 -4.11 10.61 -3.01
CA LYS A 144 -3.78 10.96 -1.63
C LYS A 144 -4.07 9.77 -0.72
N TRP A 145 -3.45 9.74 0.45
CA TRP A 145 -3.77 8.76 1.47
C TRP A 145 -5.05 9.15 2.19
N PHE A 146 -6.00 8.21 2.24
CA PHE A 146 -7.23 8.31 3.00
C PHE A 146 -7.22 7.31 4.13
N VAL A 147 -7.68 7.70 5.31
CA VAL A 147 -7.86 6.78 6.44
C VAL A 147 -9.29 6.25 6.41
N LEU A 148 -9.43 4.95 6.54
CA LEU A 148 -10.66 4.21 6.74
C LEU A 148 -10.53 3.54 8.11
N LYS A 149 -11.26 4.03 9.10
CA LYS A 149 -11.30 3.41 10.43
C LYS A 149 -12.13 2.12 10.34
N THR A 150 -11.62 1.00 10.86
CA THR A 150 -12.39 -0.23 11.01
C THR A 150 -12.66 -0.50 12.50
N GLY A 151 -13.95 -0.47 12.88
CA GLY A 151 -14.55 -0.65 14.22
C GLY A 151 -16.10 -0.73 14.07
N GLU A 152 -16.88 -0.98 15.13
CA GLU A 152 -18.30 -1.46 15.05
C GLU A 152 -19.27 -0.64 14.17
N ASP A 153 -18.98 0.63 13.88
CA ASP A 153 -19.77 1.39 12.92
C ASP A 153 -19.09 1.49 11.56
N ARG A 154 -19.87 1.08 10.55
CA ARG A 154 -19.63 1.16 9.10
C ARG A 154 -18.77 2.35 8.68
N ILE A 155 -17.97 2.10 7.64
CA ILE A 155 -17.29 3.10 6.80
C ILE A 155 -18.32 4.15 6.34
N SER A 156 -18.35 5.33 6.98
CA SER A 156 -19.17 6.45 6.52
C SER A 156 -18.56 7.83 6.79
N HIS A 157 -17.26 7.93 7.06
CA HIS A 157 -16.61 9.23 7.11
C HIS A 157 -15.73 9.41 5.88
N VAL A 158 -16.22 10.21 4.93
CA VAL A 158 -15.34 11.00 4.08
C VAL A 158 -14.59 11.90 5.04
N ILE A 159 -13.33 11.56 5.30
CA ILE A 159 -12.48 12.41 6.11
C ILE A 159 -12.18 13.64 5.26
N ASN A 160 -12.70 14.79 5.68
CA ASN A 160 -12.50 16.06 4.97
C ASN A 160 -11.04 16.54 5.03
N ASP A 161 -10.25 16.02 5.98
CA ASP A 161 -8.81 16.21 6.10
C ASP A 161 -8.10 14.93 6.60
N PRO A 162 -7.82 13.96 5.70
CA PRO A 162 -7.21 12.68 6.06
C PRO A 162 -5.81 12.81 6.67
N ALA A 163 -5.09 13.89 6.33
CA ALA A 163 -3.78 14.18 6.88
C ALA A 163 -3.90 14.61 8.35
N ASN A 164 -4.87 15.46 8.69
CA ASN A 164 -5.13 15.82 10.08
C ASN A 164 -5.65 14.63 10.90
N GLU A 165 -6.53 13.77 10.36
CA GLU A 165 -7.00 12.60 11.13
C GLU A 165 -5.88 11.58 11.36
N LEU A 166 -5.06 11.29 10.34
CA LEU A 166 -3.85 10.49 10.50
C LEU A 166 -2.91 11.11 11.53
N HIS A 167 -2.71 12.43 11.47
CA HIS A 167 -1.91 13.19 12.44
C HIS A 167 -2.46 13.04 13.86
N GLN A 168 -3.77 13.23 14.09
CA GLN A 168 -4.37 13.11 15.43
C GLN A 168 -4.25 11.67 15.97
N MET A 169 -4.50 10.67 15.13
CA MET A 169 -4.45 9.26 15.56
C MET A 169 -3.03 8.79 15.86
N ILE A 170 -2.07 9.21 15.04
CA ILE A 170 -0.65 8.97 15.30
C ILE A 170 -0.25 9.73 16.55
N LYS A 171 -0.53 11.04 16.67
CA LYS A 171 -0.24 11.84 17.88
C LYS A 171 -0.74 11.18 19.16
N ILE A 172 -1.99 10.69 19.18
CA ILE A 172 -2.55 9.95 20.34
C ILE A 172 -1.72 8.70 20.67
N SER A 173 -1.20 8.03 19.65
CA SER A 173 -0.38 6.83 19.81
C SER A 173 1.06 7.14 20.21
N LEU A 174 1.61 8.28 19.78
CA LEU A 174 2.97 8.74 20.10
C LEU A 174 3.06 9.50 21.44
N THR A 175 1.93 9.93 22.02
CA THR A 175 1.88 10.69 23.30
C THR A 175 1.58 9.83 24.53
N ARG A 176 1.41 8.52 24.35
CA ARG A 176 1.32 7.54 25.46
C ARG A 176 2.69 6.94 25.75
#